data_AF-A0A3D6A3W4-F1
#
_entry.id   AF-A0A3D6A3W4-F1
#
_cell.length_a   1.000
_cell.length_b   1.000
_cell.length_c   1.000
_cell.angle_alpha   90.00
_cell.angle_beta   90.00
_cell.angle_gamma   90.00
#
_symmetry.space_group_name_H-M   'P 1'
#
loop_
_entity.id
_entity.type
_entity.pdbx_description
1 polymer ?
#
loop_
_entity_poly.entity_id
_entity_poly.type
_entity_poly.pdbx_seq_one_letter_code
_entity_poly.pdbx_strand_id
1 'polypeptide(L)'
;MPLLKTQILFLSLFSCEVPSFAESRIPFYEDYLQKADALGFLENAEAFLEQSPDAIEAPRVAMDLMMVGKAANQAKAVSWATDLLLFRYPKSLPSLQFVSSFDRGSPRLVNLLKLKADQGNLEQKEFAISFCRSLLLITRIHGPEFLKDVSLRIRAYLLASQAGVKEIEDLTFSSLKELSEKNNPLGKCLKILMSEQDRFSKIEGLSNISGSDAKFCLSFYLAQLSPEESKSDKMVRFKINQILFDKSPDTKLARELLASLPEKLQKSTPWDMLLAFSYHLEQDTPRAIEVLQASSEAVEKDSECYDMLVSYADGLTFLENRKKLLVTAIGQAIEKMGSDSDCLFIQADWESTASNSKSLKNSLFLGVDKSSKKIEIQLRKEKKLVMGYQSCAETSSLFGPDSEKIFRFQTSGKFPVPRVSINRDNLTGAFSYNFNLNFGSSFTEFLKSGSSLLENPYIGTTKGREVLWNYTLANKLIWLEPARSVKGGTTYPISSLSKGTSKPNRANVTFDLQGNLVSAKFGAVTLSSIRMGDVSILKQLPKWPEGEIEQGEEFDFPMFMKMVSVMGALAQK
;
A
#
# COMPACT_ATOMS: atom_id res chain seq x y z
N MET A 1 -75.38 38.83 -35.35
CA MET A 1 -73.98 39.09 -35.76
C MET A 1 -73.07 37.91 -35.35
N PRO A 2 -73.15 36.74 -36.03
CA PRO A 2 -72.32 35.59 -35.71
C PRO A 2 -71.06 35.45 -36.61
N LEU A 3 -70.84 36.36 -37.57
CA LEU A 3 -69.71 36.28 -38.51
C LEU A 3 -68.41 36.92 -38.00
N LEU A 4 -68.44 37.74 -36.95
CA LEU A 4 -67.23 38.41 -36.43
C LEU A 4 -66.46 37.56 -35.40
N LYS A 5 -67.09 36.54 -34.81
CA LYS A 5 -66.43 35.65 -33.84
C LYS A 5 -65.66 34.50 -34.51
N THR A 6 -66.05 34.09 -35.72
CA THR A 6 -65.40 32.99 -36.43
C THR A 6 -64.10 33.40 -37.12
N GLN A 7 -63.93 34.69 -37.47
CA GLN A 7 -62.69 35.20 -38.07
C GLN A 7 -61.58 35.46 -37.05
N ILE A 8 -61.92 35.80 -35.79
CA ILE A 8 -60.92 35.97 -34.73
C ILE A 8 -60.37 34.62 -34.24
N LEU A 9 -61.19 33.56 -34.26
CA LEU A 9 -60.74 32.20 -33.90
C LEU A 9 -59.82 31.57 -34.96
N PHE A 10 -59.95 31.96 -36.23
CA PHE A 10 -59.09 31.48 -37.32
C PHE A 10 -57.74 32.22 -37.41
N LEU A 11 -57.67 33.47 -36.92
CA LEU A 11 -56.41 34.22 -36.81
C LEU A 11 -55.57 33.81 -35.58
N SER A 12 -56.18 33.27 -34.52
CA SER A 12 -55.45 32.72 -33.37
C SER A 12 -54.94 31.28 -33.57
N LEU A 13 -55.33 30.61 -34.65
CA LEU A 13 -54.86 29.25 -35.00
C LEU A 13 -53.80 29.25 -36.12
N PHE A 14 -53.47 30.43 -36.68
CA PHE A 14 -52.50 30.59 -37.77
C PHE A 14 -51.38 31.60 -37.49
N SER A 15 -51.16 31.99 -36.23
CA SER A 15 -49.80 32.19 -35.75
C SER A 15 -49.28 30.81 -35.35
N CYS A 16 -48.83 29.95 -36.26
CA CYS A 16 -47.50 30.10 -36.84
C CYS A 16 -46.61 30.94 -35.92
N GLU A 17 -46.32 30.41 -34.72
CA GLU A 17 -44.92 30.25 -34.40
C GLU A 17 -44.31 29.47 -35.57
N VAL A 18 -43.87 30.22 -36.58
CA VAL A 18 -42.60 29.89 -37.23
C VAL A 18 -41.72 29.48 -36.06
N PRO A 19 -41.21 28.23 -35.98
CA PRO A 19 -40.19 27.95 -35.00
C PRO A 19 -39.14 29.00 -35.32
N SER A 20 -39.01 29.97 -34.43
CA SER A 20 -37.83 30.79 -34.39
C SER A 20 -36.74 29.73 -34.37
N PHE A 21 -36.04 29.58 -35.50
CA PHE A 21 -34.67 29.13 -35.52
C PHE A 21 -33.92 30.19 -34.71
N ALA A 22 -34.17 30.26 -33.40
CA ALA A 22 -33.15 30.62 -32.48
C ALA A 22 -32.17 29.47 -32.67
N GLU A 23 -31.16 29.70 -33.50
CA GLU A 23 -29.92 28.95 -33.41
C GLU A 23 -29.69 28.75 -31.91
N SER A 24 -29.67 27.49 -31.48
CA SER A 24 -29.43 27.14 -30.09
C SER A 24 -28.05 27.69 -29.73
N ARG A 25 -28.03 28.95 -29.31
CA ARG A 25 -26.81 29.70 -29.09
C ARG A 25 -26.08 28.98 -27.96
N ILE A 26 -24.87 28.51 -28.26
CA ILE A 26 -24.03 27.88 -27.24
C ILE A 26 -23.84 28.81 -26.04
N PRO A 27 -23.61 28.28 -24.84
CA PRO A 27 -23.23 29.12 -23.71
C PRO A 27 -21.87 29.77 -23.99
N PHE A 28 -21.84 31.09 -24.08
CA PHE A 28 -20.62 31.89 -24.16
C PHE A 28 -20.24 32.35 -22.76
N TYR A 29 -19.02 32.03 -22.30
CA TYR A 29 -18.60 32.39 -20.93
C TYR A 29 -18.60 33.90 -20.69
N GLU A 30 -18.42 34.71 -21.74
CA GLU A 30 -18.46 36.17 -21.68
C GLU A 30 -19.79 36.70 -21.12
N ASP A 31 -20.92 36.06 -21.45
CA ASP A 31 -22.26 36.48 -21.01
C ASP A 31 -22.44 36.32 -19.49
N TYR A 32 -21.66 35.45 -18.86
CA TYR A 32 -21.74 35.10 -17.44
C TYR A 32 -20.63 35.76 -16.63
N LEU A 33 -19.40 35.77 -17.15
CA LEU A 33 -18.26 36.38 -16.45
C LEU A 33 -18.43 37.89 -16.28
N GLN A 34 -19.11 38.57 -17.22
CA GLN A 34 -19.50 39.98 -17.06
C GLN A 34 -20.39 40.20 -15.81
N LYS A 35 -21.13 39.18 -15.39
CA LYS A 35 -22.01 39.20 -14.22
C LYS A 35 -21.40 38.49 -13.01
N ALA A 36 -20.11 38.14 -13.07
CA ALA A 36 -19.41 37.32 -12.06
C ALA A 36 -20.07 35.96 -11.78
N ASP A 37 -20.82 35.40 -12.75
CA ASP A 37 -21.59 34.16 -12.59
C ASP A 37 -20.89 32.94 -13.22
N ALA A 38 -19.69 32.62 -12.75
CA ALA A 38 -18.95 31.48 -13.28
C ALA A 38 -19.68 30.14 -13.08
N LEU A 39 -20.46 29.99 -11.99
CA LEU A 39 -21.20 28.76 -11.71
C LEU A 39 -22.39 28.57 -12.67
N GLY A 40 -23.14 29.63 -12.97
CA GLY A 40 -24.23 29.57 -13.94
C GLY A 40 -23.74 29.24 -15.35
N PHE A 41 -22.53 29.70 -15.73
CA PHE A 41 -21.91 29.25 -16.98
C PHE A 41 -21.63 27.74 -16.95
N LEU A 42 -21.01 27.23 -15.88
CA LEU A 42 -20.68 25.81 -15.79
C LEU A 42 -21.95 24.96 -15.92
N GLU A 43 -23.00 25.27 -15.16
CA GLU A 43 -24.27 24.54 -15.22
C GLU A 43 -24.87 24.50 -16.64
N ASN A 44 -24.90 25.64 -17.34
CA ASN A 44 -25.47 25.70 -18.69
C ASN A 44 -24.56 25.05 -19.75
N ALA A 45 -23.24 25.14 -19.60
CA ALA A 45 -22.28 24.44 -20.46
C ALA A 45 -22.38 22.91 -20.27
N GLU A 46 -22.53 22.47 -19.03
CA GLU A 46 -22.75 21.07 -18.68
C GLU A 46 -24.05 20.55 -19.33
N ALA A 47 -25.18 21.26 -19.15
CA ALA A 47 -26.45 20.91 -19.75
C ALA A 47 -26.39 20.86 -21.29
N PHE A 48 -25.72 21.82 -21.93
CA PHE A 48 -25.54 21.83 -23.39
C PHE A 48 -24.78 20.59 -23.88
N LEU A 49 -23.67 20.24 -23.20
CA LEU A 49 -22.84 19.09 -23.55
C LEU A 49 -23.53 17.75 -23.32
N GLU A 50 -24.52 17.67 -22.43
CA GLU A 50 -25.37 16.48 -22.27
C GLU A 50 -26.46 16.39 -23.34
N GLN A 51 -27.13 17.50 -23.64
CA GLN A 51 -28.28 17.53 -24.55
C GLN A 51 -27.87 17.48 -26.03
N SER A 52 -26.75 18.12 -26.38
CA SER A 52 -26.26 18.28 -27.75
C SER A 52 -24.81 17.87 -27.90
N PRO A 53 -24.45 16.62 -27.54
CA PRO A 53 -23.05 16.21 -27.42
C PRO A 53 -22.33 16.04 -28.77
N ASP A 54 -23.08 15.97 -29.88
CA ASP A 54 -22.54 15.82 -31.23
C ASP A 54 -22.63 17.12 -32.04
N ALA A 55 -23.01 18.23 -31.40
CA ALA A 55 -23.01 19.56 -32.02
C ALA A 55 -21.59 19.97 -32.45
N ILE A 56 -21.49 20.72 -33.54
CA ILE A 56 -20.22 21.18 -34.12
C ILE A 56 -19.43 22.03 -33.10
N GLU A 57 -20.16 22.75 -32.25
CA GLU A 57 -19.65 23.64 -31.23
C GLU A 57 -19.32 22.93 -29.91
N ALA A 58 -19.75 21.68 -29.70
CA ALA A 58 -19.54 20.95 -28.45
C ALA A 58 -18.05 20.89 -28.02
N PRO A 59 -17.07 20.67 -28.92
CA PRO A 59 -15.66 20.72 -28.53
C PRO A 59 -15.20 22.09 -28.03
N ARG A 60 -15.78 23.18 -28.55
CA ARG A 60 -15.51 24.54 -28.07
C ARG A 60 -16.08 24.73 -26.67
N VAL A 61 -17.34 24.35 -26.47
CA VAL A 61 -18.00 24.46 -25.16
C VAL A 61 -17.24 23.65 -24.10
N ALA A 62 -16.72 22.46 -24.46
CA ALA A 62 -15.86 21.67 -23.56
C ALA A 62 -14.55 22.40 -23.18
N MET A 63 -13.92 23.10 -24.12
CA MET A 63 -12.72 23.91 -23.82
C MET A 63 -13.05 25.09 -22.91
N ASP A 64 -14.15 25.79 -23.16
CA ASP A 64 -14.62 26.91 -22.36
C ASP A 64 -14.98 26.44 -20.93
N LEU A 65 -15.65 25.28 -20.81
CA LEU A 65 -15.94 24.59 -19.54
C LEU A 65 -14.65 24.31 -18.76
N MET A 66 -13.61 23.81 -19.42
CA MET A 66 -12.31 23.58 -18.77
C MET A 66 -11.69 24.88 -18.26
N MET A 67 -11.70 25.94 -19.07
CA MET A 67 -11.08 27.23 -18.74
C MET A 67 -11.79 27.90 -17.56
N VAL A 68 -13.11 28.02 -17.61
CA VAL A 68 -13.90 28.60 -16.53
C VAL A 68 -13.84 27.73 -15.28
N GLY A 69 -13.89 26.40 -15.42
CA GLY A 69 -13.74 25.46 -14.31
C GLY A 69 -12.41 25.64 -13.57
N LYS A 70 -11.32 25.88 -14.29
CA LYS A 70 -10.02 26.21 -13.68
C LYS A 70 -10.06 27.55 -12.94
N ALA A 71 -10.62 28.59 -13.55
CA ALA A 71 -10.73 29.91 -12.95
C ALA A 71 -11.61 29.91 -11.67
N ALA A 72 -12.68 29.11 -11.66
CA ALA A 72 -13.62 28.97 -10.55
C ALA A 72 -13.23 27.88 -9.53
N ASN A 73 -12.08 27.23 -9.70
CA ASN A 73 -11.60 26.11 -8.87
C ASN A 73 -12.61 24.93 -8.77
N GLN A 74 -13.30 24.64 -9.87
CA GLN A 74 -14.30 23.57 -9.98
C GLN A 74 -13.68 22.30 -10.60
N ALA A 75 -13.10 21.45 -9.74
CA ALA A 75 -12.36 20.27 -10.18
C ALA A 75 -13.20 19.26 -11.00
N LYS A 76 -14.51 19.14 -10.70
CA LYS A 76 -15.41 18.25 -11.45
C LYS A 76 -15.59 18.68 -12.90
N ALA A 77 -15.89 19.95 -13.12
CA ALA A 77 -16.02 20.53 -14.46
C ALA A 77 -14.72 20.39 -15.27
N VAL A 78 -13.56 20.66 -14.64
CA VAL A 78 -12.25 20.46 -15.29
C VAL A 78 -12.03 18.99 -15.66
N SER A 79 -12.36 18.06 -14.76
CA SER A 79 -12.23 16.64 -15.03
C SER A 79 -13.09 16.24 -16.22
N TRP A 80 -14.37 16.58 -16.23
CA TRP A 80 -15.28 16.18 -17.29
C TRP A 80 -14.92 16.82 -18.65
N ALA A 81 -14.59 18.11 -18.65
CA ALA A 81 -14.12 18.81 -19.86
C ALA A 81 -12.89 18.14 -20.48
N THR A 82 -11.92 17.74 -19.65
CA THR A 82 -10.73 17.02 -20.14
C THR A 82 -11.05 15.63 -20.68
N ASP A 83 -12.05 14.93 -20.14
CA ASP A 83 -12.52 13.64 -20.69
C ASP A 83 -13.13 13.82 -22.08
N LEU A 84 -13.97 14.85 -22.24
CA LEU A 84 -14.56 15.18 -23.53
C LEU A 84 -13.50 15.53 -24.58
N LEU A 85 -12.57 16.42 -24.24
CA LEU A 85 -11.51 16.84 -25.15
C LEU A 85 -10.59 15.67 -25.53
N LEU A 86 -10.22 14.82 -24.58
CA LEU A 86 -9.32 13.70 -24.85
C LEU A 86 -10.00 12.55 -25.58
N PHE A 87 -11.18 12.12 -25.14
CA PHE A 87 -11.77 10.84 -25.55
C PHE A 87 -12.95 10.98 -26.51
N ARG A 88 -13.75 12.05 -26.42
CA ARG A 88 -14.92 12.26 -27.29
C ARG A 88 -14.62 13.10 -28.52
N TYR A 89 -13.84 14.17 -28.36
CA TYR A 89 -13.54 15.14 -29.42
C TYR A 89 -12.06 15.15 -29.88
N PRO A 90 -11.33 14.02 -29.93
CA PRO A 90 -9.87 14.02 -30.09
C PRO A 90 -9.38 14.69 -31.39
N LYS A 91 -10.23 14.79 -32.42
CA LYS A 91 -9.89 15.38 -33.72
C LYS A 91 -10.26 16.87 -33.85
N SER A 92 -10.78 17.48 -32.79
CA SER A 92 -11.20 18.88 -32.81
C SER A 92 -10.02 19.82 -32.59
N LEU A 93 -10.10 21.04 -33.13
CA LEU A 93 -9.10 22.08 -32.87
C LEU A 93 -8.93 22.38 -31.36
N PRO A 94 -10.00 22.48 -30.56
CA PRO A 94 -9.85 22.65 -29.11
C PRO A 94 -9.07 21.52 -28.42
N SER A 95 -9.29 20.26 -28.83
CA SER A 95 -8.52 19.13 -28.30
C SER A 95 -7.06 19.17 -28.71
N LEU A 96 -6.77 19.54 -29.96
CA LEU A 96 -5.39 19.72 -30.44
C LEU A 96 -4.69 20.83 -29.65
N GLN A 97 -5.36 21.96 -29.43
CA GLN A 97 -4.85 23.08 -28.64
C GLN A 97 -4.61 22.69 -27.19
N PHE A 98 -5.55 21.95 -26.59
CA PHE A 98 -5.40 21.42 -25.24
C PHE A 98 -4.17 20.53 -25.11
N VAL A 99 -4.01 19.56 -26.02
CA VAL A 99 -2.87 18.64 -25.99
C VAL A 99 -1.55 19.36 -26.28
N SER A 100 -1.53 20.30 -27.24
CA SER A 100 -0.31 21.05 -27.59
C SER A 100 0.08 22.10 -26.56
N SER A 101 -0.80 22.45 -25.62
CA SER A 101 -0.49 23.40 -24.54
C SER A 101 0.49 22.85 -23.48
N PHE A 102 0.74 21.54 -23.50
CA PHE A 102 1.74 20.90 -22.64
C PHE A 102 3.13 20.94 -23.28
N ASP A 103 4.17 20.93 -22.46
CA ASP A 103 5.54 20.75 -22.95
C ASP A 103 5.75 19.34 -23.53
N ARG A 104 6.68 19.20 -24.49
CA ARG A 104 7.08 17.87 -25.00
C ARG A 104 7.57 16.99 -23.86
N GLY A 105 7.00 15.79 -23.74
CA GLY A 105 7.33 14.87 -22.65
C GLY A 105 6.78 15.30 -21.28
N SER A 106 5.78 16.20 -21.23
CA SER A 106 5.24 16.75 -19.99
C SER A 106 4.82 15.67 -18.97
N PRO A 107 5.43 15.64 -17.77
CA PRO A 107 4.99 14.74 -16.69
C PRO A 107 3.55 15.00 -16.24
N ARG A 108 3.05 16.24 -16.42
CA ARG A 108 1.66 16.60 -16.09
C ARG A 108 0.68 15.90 -17.01
N LEU A 109 0.96 15.85 -18.31
CA LEU A 109 0.12 15.15 -19.28
C LEU A 109 0.16 13.62 -19.06
N VAL A 110 1.34 13.07 -18.74
CA VAL A 110 1.49 11.66 -18.37
C VAL A 110 0.62 11.32 -17.15
N ASN A 111 0.70 12.13 -16.10
CA ASN A 111 -0.10 11.93 -14.88
C ASN A 111 -1.59 12.09 -15.14
N LEU A 112 -2.00 13.04 -15.99
CA LEU A 112 -3.39 13.20 -16.40
C LEU A 112 -3.91 11.92 -17.07
N LEU A 113 -3.20 11.36 -18.05
CA LEU A 113 -3.64 10.13 -18.70
C LEU A 113 -3.69 8.94 -17.76
N LYS A 114 -2.72 8.81 -16.84
CA LYS A 114 -2.76 7.76 -15.82
C LYS A 114 -4.02 7.88 -14.97
N LEU A 115 -4.35 9.11 -14.52
CA LEU A 115 -5.57 9.38 -13.76
C LEU A 115 -6.82 9.05 -14.57
N LYS A 116 -6.87 9.43 -15.86
CA LYS A 116 -8.01 9.14 -16.72
C LYS A 116 -8.19 7.64 -17.00
N ALA A 117 -7.10 6.89 -17.16
CA ALA A 117 -7.17 5.44 -17.25
C ALA A 117 -7.72 4.82 -15.96
N ASP A 118 -7.25 5.30 -14.80
CA ASP A 118 -7.66 4.79 -13.48
C ASP A 118 -9.14 5.10 -13.16
N GLN A 119 -9.70 6.18 -13.74
CA GLN A 119 -11.09 6.60 -13.56
C GLN A 119 -12.04 6.10 -14.65
N GLY A 120 -11.50 5.59 -15.75
CA GLY A 120 -12.28 5.17 -16.91
C GLY A 120 -13.11 3.91 -16.65
N ASN A 121 -14.14 3.72 -17.47
CA ASN A 121 -14.92 2.49 -17.44
C ASN A 121 -14.14 1.35 -18.12
N LEU A 122 -13.41 0.57 -17.30
CA LEU A 122 -12.57 -0.53 -17.78
C LEU A 122 -13.37 -1.70 -18.35
N GLU A 123 -14.67 -1.84 -18.04
CA GLU A 123 -15.54 -2.87 -18.63
C GLU A 123 -15.82 -2.59 -20.11
N GLN A 124 -15.93 -1.30 -20.48
CA GLN A 124 -16.32 -0.88 -21.82
C GLN A 124 -15.14 -0.84 -22.80
N LYS A 125 -15.29 -1.57 -23.90
CA LYS A 125 -14.30 -1.58 -25.00
C LYS A 125 -14.17 -0.21 -25.67
N GLU A 126 -15.25 0.55 -25.74
CA GLU A 126 -15.32 1.89 -26.34
C GLU A 126 -14.40 2.88 -25.61
N PHE A 127 -14.31 2.78 -24.28
CA PHE A 127 -13.38 3.57 -23.50
C PHE A 127 -11.93 3.22 -23.84
N ALA A 128 -11.61 1.92 -23.88
CA ALA A 128 -10.28 1.45 -24.24
C ALA A 128 -9.85 1.90 -25.65
N ILE A 129 -10.76 1.84 -26.62
CA ILE A 129 -10.54 2.35 -27.99
C ILE A 129 -10.28 3.87 -27.97
N SER A 130 -11.10 4.62 -27.24
CA SER A 130 -10.96 6.08 -27.16
C SER A 130 -9.63 6.47 -26.52
N PHE A 131 -9.26 5.82 -25.42
CA PHE A 131 -7.97 6.01 -24.77
C PHE A 131 -6.78 5.75 -25.70
N CYS A 132 -6.81 4.64 -26.45
CA CYS A 132 -5.77 4.29 -27.42
C CYS A 132 -5.65 5.34 -28.54
N ARG A 133 -6.78 5.85 -29.05
CA ARG A 133 -6.81 6.91 -30.06
C ARG A 133 -6.19 8.21 -29.53
N SER A 134 -6.52 8.60 -28.31
CA SER A 134 -5.93 9.78 -27.66
C SER A 134 -4.44 9.60 -27.45
N LEU A 135 -4.00 8.41 -27.02
CA LEU A 135 -2.60 8.10 -26.82
C LEU A 135 -1.78 8.22 -28.12
N LEU A 136 -2.31 7.69 -29.23
CA LEU A 136 -1.67 7.82 -30.56
C LEU A 136 -1.58 9.27 -31.00
N LEU A 137 -2.65 10.05 -30.82
CA LEU A 137 -2.65 11.47 -31.15
C LEU A 137 -1.60 12.24 -30.34
N ILE A 138 -1.57 12.03 -29.02
CA ILE A 138 -0.62 12.67 -28.12
C ILE A 138 0.81 12.28 -28.49
N THR A 139 1.06 11.00 -28.79
CA THR A 139 2.38 10.51 -29.19
C THR A 139 2.84 11.14 -30.52
N ARG A 140 1.92 11.42 -31.44
CA ARG A 140 2.23 12.16 -32.69
C ARG A 140 2.61 13.63 -32.43
N ILE A 141 1.97 14.28 -31.48
CA ILE A 141 2.21 15.71 -31.15
C ILE A 141 3.47 15.88 -30.29
N HIS A 142 3.65 15.02 -29.30
CA HIS A 142 4.71 15.15 -28.27
C HIS A 142 5.94 14.29 -28.52
N GLY A 143 5.85 13.32 -29.42
CA GLY A 143 6.89 12.33 -29.70
C GLY A 143 6.82 11.08 -28.82
N PRO A 144 7.61 10.03 -29.14
CA PRO A 144 7.58 8.72 -28.48
C PRO A 144 8.07 8.75 -27.02
N GLU A 145 8.82 9.80 -26.64
CA GLU A 145 9.32 10.08 -25.30
C GLU A 145 8.21 10.06 -24.24
N PHE A 146 6.99 10.43 -24.62
CA PHE A 146 5.82 10.42 -23.76
C PHE A 146 5.51 9.03 -23.19
N LEU A 147 5.79 7.98 -23.95
CA LEU A 147 5.63 6.60 -23.50
C LEU A 147 6.79 6.13 -22.63
N LYS A 148 7.79 6.93 -22.26
CA LYS A 148 8.87 6.45 -21.36
C LYS A 148 8.41 6.09 -19.94
N ASP A 149 7.30 6.66 -19.49
CA ASP A 149 6.72 6.33 -18.17
C ASP A 149 6.16 4.90 -18.17
N VAL A 150 6.75 4.04 -17.33
CA VAL A 150 6.40 2.61 -17.26
C VAL A 150 4.96 2.39 -16.80
N SER A 151 4.49 3.19 -15.83
CA SER A 151 3.13 3.08 -15.31
C SER A 151 2.07 3.43 -16.37
N LEU A 152 2.36 4.40 -17.24
CA LEU A 152 1.53 4.72 -18.40
C LEU A 152 1.59 3.60 -19.44
N ARG A 153 2.76 3.01 -19.70
CA ARG A 153 2.89 1.85 -20.62
C ARG A 153 2.04 0.67 -20.19
N ILE A 154 1.98 0.35 -18.89
CA ILE A 154 1.14 -0.74 -18.38
C ILE A 154 -0.33 -0.50 -18.70
N ARG A 155 -0.83 0.72 -18.46
CA ARG A 155 -2.21 1.12 -18.78
C ARG A 155 -2.48 1.05 -20.27
N ALA A 156 -1.56 1.59 -21.06
CA ALA A 156 -1.64 1.56 -22.51
C ALA A 156 -1.68 0.13 -23.05
N TYR A 157 -0.83 -0.76 -22.55
CA TYR A 157 -0.79 -2.17 -22.95
C TYR A 157 -2.15 -2.87 -22.70
N LEU A 158 -2.67 -2.78 -21.47
CA LEU A 158 -3.93 -3.44 -21.10
C LEU A 158 -5.13 -2.91 -21.89
N LEU A 159 -5.25 -1.59 -21.99
CA LEU A 159 -6.32 -0.96 -22.76
C LEU A 159 -6.18 -1.22 -24.26
N ALA A 160 -4.96 -1.27 -24.80
CA ALA A 160 -4.72 -1.62 -26.20
C ALA A 160 -5.10 -3.07 -26.50
N SER A 161 -4.78 -4.00 -25.60
CA SER A 161 -5.15 -5.41 -25.71
C SER A 161 -6.68 -5.57 -25.72
N GLN A 162 -7.39 -4.88 -24.82
CA GLN A 162 -8.87 -4.86 -24.82
C GLN A 162 -9.45 -4.23 -26.10
N ALA A 163 -8.86 -3.15 -26.58
CA ALA A 163 -9.30 -2.43 -27.77
C ALA A 163 -8.97 -3.17 -29.08
N GLY A 164 -7.99 -4.09 -29.06
CA GLY A 164 -7.44 -4.75 -30.24
C GLY A 164 -6.49 -3.87 -31.06
N VAL A 165 -5.83 -2.90 -30.43
CA VAL A 165 -4.91 -1.95 -31.09
C VAL A 165 -3.47 -2.48 -31.02
N LYS A 166 -3.13 -3.39 -31.94
CA LYS A 166 -1.84 -4.11 -31.97
C LYS A 166 -0.62 -3.19 -31.97
N GLU A 167 -0.68 -2.04 -32.65
CA GLU A 167 0.43 -1.08 -32.73
C GLU A 167 0.91 -0.63 -31.33
N ILE A 168 -0.02 -0.33 -30.41
CA ILE A 168 0.31 0.10 -29.04
C ILE A 168 0.71 -1.11 -28.20
N GLU A 169 0.03 -2.24 -28.38
CA GLU A 169 0.30 -3.49 -27.68
C GLU A 169 1.75 -3.95 -27.92
N ASP A 170 2.17 -4.07 -29.18
CA ASP A 170 3.52 -4.50 -29.56
C ASP A 170 4.60 -3.51 -29.08
N LEU A 171 4.34 -2.21 -29.24
CA LEU A 171 5.25 -1.13 -28.82
C LEU A 171 5.49 -1.17 -27.30
N THR A 172 4.45 -1.40 -26.52
CA THR A 172 4.55 -1.42 -25.05
C THR A 172 5.09 -2.75 -24.55
N PHE A 173 4.69 -3.88 -25.14
CA PHE A 173 5.06 -5.24 -24.73
C PHE A 173 6.58 -5.44 -24.69
N SER A 174 7.27 -5.13 -25.79
CA SER A 174 8.73 -5.29 -25.90
C SER A 174 9.48 -4.62 -24.74
N SER A 175 9.13 -3.38 -24.43
CA SER A 175 9.78 -2.60 -23.38
C SER A 175 9.42 -3.04 -21.95
N LEU A 176 8.22 -3.59 -21.75
CA LEU A 176 7.79 -4.10 -20.46
C LEU A 176 8.44 -5.47 -20.16
N LYS A 177 8.76 -6.24 -21.20
CA LYS A 177 9.34 -7.58 -21.07
C LYS A 177 10.70 -7.55 -20.37
N GLU A 178 11.57 -6.62 -20.75
CA GLU A 178 12.88 -6.42 -20.12
C GLU A 178 12.75 -6.05 -18.63
N LEU A 179 11.74 -5.26 -18.28
CA LEU A 179 11.49 -4.84 -16.90
C LEU A 179 10.91 -5.96 -16.04
N SER A 180 10.24 -6.95 -16.64
CA SER A 180 9.66 -8.10 -15.94
C SER A 180 10.72 -8.94 -15.24
N GLU A 181 11.96 -8.96 -15.70
CA GLU A 181 13.03 -9.79 -15.12
C GLU A 181 13.49 -9.30 -13.73
N LYS A 182 13.20 -8.04 -13.38
CA LYS A 182 13.59 -7.43 -12.11
C LYS A 182 12.82 -8.04 -10.93
N ASN A 183 13.51 -8.32 -9.82
CA ASN A 183 12.89 -8.86 -8.60
C ASN A 183 12.34 -7.75 -7.67
N ASN A 184 11.64 -6.77 -8.22
CA ASN A 184 10.98 -5.69 -7.47
C ASN A 184 9.45 -5.77 -7.66
N PRO A 185 8.62 -5.00 -6.92
CA PRO A 185 7.16 -5.07 -7.04
C PRO A 185 6.64 -4.87 -8.48
N LEU A 186 7.25 -3.95 -9.22
CA LEU A 186 6.93 -3.67 -10.63
C LEU A 186 7.23 -4.89 -11.51
N GLY A 187 8.43 -5.48 -11.41
CA GLY A 187 8.80 -6.66 -12.19
C GLY A 187 7.92 -7.87 -11.88
N LYS A 188 7.55 -8.07 -10.60
CA LYS A 188 6.55 -9.09 -10.19
C LYS A 188 5.19 -8.84 -10.84
N CYS A 189 4.71 -7.59 -10.84
CA CYS A 189 3.46 -7.20 -11.50
C CYS A 189 3.50 -7.50 -13.01
N LEU A 190 4.60 -7.15 -13.68
CA LEU A 190 4.78 -7.39 -15.12
C LEU A 190 4.86 -8.88 -15.47
N LYS A 191 5.51 -9.70 -14.63
CA LYS A 191 5.52 -11.16 -14.82
C LYS A 191 4.10 -11.75 -14.81
N ILE A 192 3.23 -11.27 -13.93
CA ILE A 192 1.84 -11.73 -13.86
C ILE A 192 1.03 -11.21 -15.05
N LEU A 193 1.22 -9.93 -15.40
CA LEU A 193 0.57 -9.30 -16.55
C LEU A 193 0.82 -10.11 -17.83
N MET A 194 2.07 -10.48 -18.06
CA MET A 194 2.59 -11.16 -19.25
C MET A 194 2.51 -12.69 -19.19
N SER A 195 2.00 -13.27 -18.09
CA SER A 195 1.88 -14.73 -18.00
C SER A 195 0.70 -15.23 -18.85
N GLU A 196 0.78 -16.49 -19.26
CA GLU A 196 -0.33 -17.23 -19.89
C GLU A 196 -1.32 -17.79 -18.86
N GLN A 197 -1.29 -17.29 -17.62
CA GLN A 197 -2.22 -17.73 -16.58
C GLN A 197 -3.64 -17.25 -16.89
N ASP A 198 -4.62 -18.00 -16.39
CA ASP A 198 -6.01 -17.58 -16.45
C ASP A 198 -6.25 -16.30 -15.66
N ARG A 199 -7.36 -15.63 -15.97
CA ARG A 199 -7.73 -14.33 -15.40
C ARG A 199 -7.84 -14.36 -13.88
N PHE A 200 -8.37 -15.43 -13.30
CA PHE A 200 -8.50 -15.56 -11.84
C PHE A 200 -7.12 -15.65 -11.18
N SER A 201 -6.23 -16.48 -11.72
CA SER A 201 -4.84 -16.59 -11.24
C SER A 201 -4.10 -15.25 -11.33
N LYS A 202 -4.32 -14.45 -12.39
CA LYS A 202 -3.77 -13.09 -12.49
C LYS A 202 -4.33 -12.17 -11.40
N ILE A 203 -5.64 -12.18 -11.17
CA ILE A 203 -6.31 -11.40 -10.12
C ILE A 203 -5.73 -11.74 -8.73
N GLU A 204 -5.63 -13.02 -8.41
CA GLU A 204 -5.10 -13.49 -7.14
C GLU A 204 -3.65 -13.03 -6.94
N GLY A 205 -2.79 -13.25 -7.93
CA GLY A 205 -1.39 -12.84 -7.89
C GLY A 205 -1.21 -11.33 -7.75
N LEU A 206 -1.97 -10.53 -8.52
CA LEU A 206 -1.91 -9.06 -8.45
C LEU A 206 -2.39 -8.52 -7.11
N SER A 207 -3.37 -9.17 -6.48
CA SER A 207 -3.92 -8.73 -5.20
C SER A 207 -2.95 -8.80 -4.01
N ASN A 208 -1.84 -9.51 -4.19
CA ASN A 208 -0.76 -9.66 -3.22
C ASN A 208 0.41 -8.69 -3.47
N ILE A 209 0.33 -7.87 -4.53
CA ILE A 209 1.36 -6.88 -4.87
C ILE A 209 0.85 -5.49 -4.48
N SER A 210 1.69 -4.75 -3.75
CA SER A 210 1.41 -3.35 -3.42
C SER A 210 1.84 -2.40 -4.55
N GLY A 211 1.15 -1.27 -4.66
CA GLY A 211 1.48 -0.20 -5.61
C GLY A 211 0.33 0.18 -6.53
N SER A 212 0.40 1.39 -7.12
CA SER A 212 -0.63 1.91 -8.02
C SER A 212 -0.79 1.07 -9.28
N ASP A 213 0.29 0.51 -9.81
CA ASP A 213 0.26 -0.26 -11.05
C ASP A 213 -0.38 -1.63 -10.84
N ALA A 214 -0.05 -2.33 -9.75
CA ALA A 214 -0.72 -3.57 -9.37
C ALA A 214 -2.22 -3.34 -9.12
N LYS A 215 -2.57 -2.22 -8.47
CA LYS A 215 -3.96 -1.83 -8.24
C LYS A 215 -4.72 -1.60 -9.55
N PHE A 216 -4.13 -0.88 -10.51
CA PHE A 216 -4.74 -0.68 -11.83
C PHE A 216 -4.93 -2.01 -12.56
N CYS A 217 -3.89 -2.85 -12.65
CA CYS A 217 -3.98 -4.16 -13.28
C CYS A 217 -5.08 -5.04 -12.64
N LEU A 218 -5.17 -5.03 -11.31
CA LEU A 218 -6.21 -5.75 -10.58
C LEU A 218 -7.60 -5.24 -10.95
N SER A 219 -7.82 -3.92 -10.92
CA SER A 219 -9.09 -3.29 -11.33
C SER A 219 -9.46 -3.62 -12.78
N PHE A 220 -8.48 -3.61 -13.68
CA PHE A 220 -8.68 -3.99 -15.08
C PHE A 220 -9.17 -5.43 -15.21
N TYR A 221 -8.44 -6.41 -14.66
CA TYR A 221 -8.85 -7.81 -14.78
C TYR A 221 -10.17 -8.12 -14.07
N LEU A 222 -10.47 -7.45 -12.95
CA LEU A 222 -11.77 -7.56 -12.28
C LEU A 222 -12.91 -7.05 -13.18
N ALA A 223 -12.71 -5.94 -13.90
CA ALA A 223 -13.70 -5.38 -14.81
C ALA A 223 -13.93 -6.25 -16.07
N GLN A 224 -12.98 -7.13 -16.41
CA GLN A 224 -13.12 -8.05 -17.55
C GLN A 224 -13.81 -9.37 -17.21
N LEU A 225 -14.16 -9.62 -15.94
CA LEU A 225 -14.81 -10.87 -15.54
C LEU A 225 -16.20 -10.99 -16.16
N SER A 226 -16.53 -12.17 -16.70
CA SER A 226 -17.90 -12.46 -17.11
C SER A 226 -18.84 -12.52 -15.89
N PRO A 227 -20.17 -12.38 -16.08
CA PRO A 227 -21.14 -12.57 -15.00
C PRO A 227 -20.99 -13.93 -14.29
N GLU A 228 -20.66 -14.99 -15.03
CA GLU A 228 -20.42 -16.34 -14.51
C GLU A 228 -19.13 -16.40 -13.70
N GLU A 229 -18.03 -15.87 -14.22
CA GLU A 229 -16.75 -15.82 -13.49
C GLU A 229 -16.86 -15.00 -12.21
N SER A 230 -17.56 -13.87 -12.28
CA SER A 230 -17.78 -12.94 -11.15
C SER A 230 -18.57 -13.57 -10.00
N LYS A 231 -19.45 -14.54 -10.32
CA LYS A 231 -20.29 -15.31 -9.38
C LYS A 231 -19.71 -16.68 -9.01
N SER A 232 -18.59 -17.08 -9.62
CA SER A 232 -17.95 -18.35 -9.29
C SER A 232 -17.54 -18.41 -7.81
N ASP A 233 -17.59 -19.60 -7.20
CA ASP A 233 -17.17 -19.80 -5.81
C ASP A 233 -15.78 -19.22 -5.53
N LYS A 234 -14.83 -19.43 -6.45
CA LYS A 234 -13.46 -18.91 -6.30
C LYS A 234 -13.46 -17.38 -6.20
N MET A 235 -14.25 -16.71 -7.03
CA MET A 235 -14.36 -15.25 -7.01
C MET A 235 -15.09 -14.74 -5.76
N VAL A 236 -16.16 -15.40 -5.34
CA VAL A 236 -16.88 -15.05 -4.10
C VAL A 236 -15.92 -15.13 -2.90
N ARG A 237 -15.16 -16.22 -2.79
CA ARG A 237 -14.13 -16.41 -1.76
C ARG A 237 -13.04 -15.36 -1.79
N PHE A 238 -12.59 -14.99 -2.99
CA PHE A 238 -11.63 -13.91 -3.19
C PHE A 238 -12.22 -12.57 -2.69
N LYS A 239 -13.43 -12.21 -3.12
CA LYS A 239 -14.11 -10.97 -2.73
C LYS A 239 -14.30 -10.87 -1.22
N ILE A 240 -14.73 -11.93 -0.54
CA ILE A 240 -14.84 -11.96 0.94
C ILE A 240 -13.51 -11.57 1.60
N ASN A 241 -12.41 -12.17 1.16
CA ASN A 241 -11.07 -11.85 1.68
C ASN A 241 -10.62 -10.43 1.33
N GLN A 242 -10.98 -9.89 0.16
CA GLN A 242 -10.67 -8.50 -0.16
C GLN A 242 -11.42 -7.55 0.77
N ILE A 243 -12.74 -7.76 0.91
CA ILE A 243 -13.64 -6.88 1.65
C ILE A 243 -13.28 -6.86 3.14
N LEU A 244 -13.11 -8.02 3.77
CA LEU A 244 -12.86 -8.09 5.22
C LEU A 244 -11.49 -7.55 5.63
N PHE A 245 -10.49 -7.63 4.75
CA PHE A 245 -9.12 -7.18 5.04
C PHE A 245 -8.79 -5.80 4.45
N ASP A 246 -9.76 -5.11 3.85
CA ASP A 246 -9.57 -3.75 3.36
C ASP A 246 -9.43 -2.75 4.54
N LYS A 247 -9.04 -1.51 4.23
CA LYS A 247 -8.97 -0.40 5.18
C LYS A 247 -10.34 0.00 5.73
N SER A 248 -11.40 -0.24 4.95
CA SER A 248 -12.79 0.06 5.32
C SER A 248 -13.68 -1.14 4.97
N PRO A 249 -13.69 -2.18 5.83
CA PRO A 249 -14.43 -3.40 5.55
C PRO A 249 -15.94 -3.19 5.42
N ASP A 250 -16.55 -3.80 4.40
CA ASP A 250 -18.01 -3.94 4.28
C ASP A 250 -18.44 -5.30 4.84
N THR A 251 -18.62 -5.36 6.14
CA THR A 251 -18.98 -6.56 6.89
C THR A 251 -20.33 -7.14 6.46
N LYS A 252 -21.28 -6.28 6.09
CA LYS A 252 -22.60 -6.72 5.61
C LYS A 252 -22.48 -7.45 4.28
N LEU A 253 -21.83 -6.84 3.30
CA LEU A 253 -21.59 -7.46 1.99
C LEU A 253 -20.77 -8.76 2.13
N ALA A 254 -19.76 -8.77 3.02
CA ALA A 254 -18.99 -9.97 3.29
C ALA A 254 -19.85 -11.12 3.81
N ARG A 255 -20.81 -10.86 4.72
CA ARG A 255 -21.74 -11.89 5.23
C ARG A 255 -22.73 -12.35 4.17
N GLU A 256 -23.24 -11.45 3.34
CA GLU A 256 -24.10 -11.81 2.20
C GLU A 256 -23.38 -12.75 1.23
N LEU A 257 -22.11 -12.45 0.92
CA LEU A 257 -21.27 -13.30 0.09
C LEU A 257 -20.96 -14.65 0.76
N LEU A 258 -20.66 -14.66 2.07
CA LEU A 258 -20.47 -15.90 2.84
C LEU A 258 -21.71 -16.81 2.77
N ALA A 259 -22.91 -16.24 2.95
CA ALA A 259 -24.18 -16.95 2.88
C ALA A 259 -24.56 -17.41 1.46
N SER A 260 -23.88 -16.90 0.43
CA SER A 260 -24.06 -17.33 -0.96
C SER A 260 -23.19 -18.52 -1.36
N LEU A 261 -22.18 -18.90 -0.55
CA LEU A 261 -21.31 -20.04 -0.84
C LEU A 261 -22.08 -21.37 -0.75
N PRO A 262 -21.64 -22.46 -1.41
CA PRO A 262 -22.24 -23.77 -1.21
C PRO A 262 -22.20 -24.23 0.26
N GLU A 263 -23.23 -24.95 0.71
CA GLU A 263 -23.42 -25.33 2.13
C GLU A 263 -22.20 -26.03 2.75
N LYS A 264 -21.55 -26.91 1.99
CA LYS A 264 -20.32 -27.62 2.43
C LYS A 264 -19.17 -26.67 2.75
N LEU A 265 -19.10 -25.52 2.07
CA LEU A 265 -18.07 -24.51 2.29
C LEU A 265 -18.48 -23.56 3.40
N GLN A 266 -19.76 -23.15 3.45
CA GLN A 266 -20.26 -22.29 4.53
C GLN A 266 -19.91 -22.86 5.91
N LYS A 267 -20.06 -24.18 6.09
CA LYS A 267 -19.79 -24.89 7.35
C LYS A 267 -18.33 -25.32 7.53
N SER A 268 -17.38 -24.65 6.88
CA SER A 268 -15.96 -24.99 7.05
C SER A 268 -15.23 -23.96 7.90
N THR A 269 -14.30 -24.46 8.72
CA THR A 269 -13.54 -23.68 9.71
C THR A 269 -12.95 -22.36 9.20
N PRO A 270 -12.34 -22.28 8.00
CA PRO A 270 -11.80 -21.00 7.52
C PRO A 270 -12.86 -19.91 7.32
N TRP A 271 -14.09 -20.28 6.93
CA TRP A 271 -15.17 -19.31 6.69
C TRP A 271 -15.88 -18.94 7.99
N ASP A 272 -16.00 -19.85 8.95
CA ASP A 272 -16.51 -19.53 10.29
C ASP A 272 -15.60 -18.52 11.01
N MET A 273 -14.28 -18.62 10.84
CA MET A 273 -13.35 -17.61 11.37
C MET A 273 -13.58 -16.23 10.75
N LEU A 274 -13.80 -16.16 9.43
CA LEU A 274 -14.04 -14.89 8.73
C LEU A 274 -15.42 -14.32 9.08
N LEU A 275 -16.42 -15.18 9.29
CA LEU A 275 -17.73 -14.80 9.79
C LEU A 275 -17.64 -14.21 11.20
N ALA A 276 -16.93 -14.89 12.11
CA ALA A 276 -16.67 -14.38 13.46
C ALA A 276 -15.89 -13.06 13.43
N PHE A 277 -14.89 -12.94 12.56
CA PHE A 277 -14.17 -11.68 12.37
C PHE A 277 -15.09 -10.55 11.87
N SER A 278 -16.01 -10.84 10.97
CA SER A 278 -17.03 -9.88 10.52
C SER A 278 -17.90 -9.37 11.68
N TYR A 279 -18.37 -10.26 12.57
CA TYR A 279 -19.14 -9.85 13.74
C TYR A 279 -18.30 -9.02 14.72
N HIS A 280 -17.05 -9.41 14.94
CA HIS A 280 -16.12 -8.67 15.79
C HIS A 280 -15.84 -7.25 15.26
N LEU A 281 -15.69 -7.08 13.94
CA LEU A 281 -15.55 -5.77 13.29
C LEU A 281 -16.77 -4.85 13.56
N GLU A 282 -17.96 -5.43 13.69
CA GLU A 282 -19.19 -4.71 14.07
C GLU A 282 -19.38 -4.57 15.59
N GLN A 283 -18.37 -4.92 16.39
CA GLN A 283 -18.41 -4.92 17.85
C GLN A 283 -19.43 -5.90 18.46
N ASP A 284 -19.91 -6.87 17.67
CA ASP A 284 -20.70 -8.00 18.15
C ASP A 284 -19.79 -9.19 18.53
N THR A 285 -18.92 -8.94 19.51
CA THR A 285 -17.99 -9.94 20.04
C THR A 285 -18.69 -11.18 20.62
N PRO A 286 -19.85 -11.07 21.33
CA PRO A 286 -20.58 -12.26 21.79
C PRO A 286 -20.95 -13.20 20.64
N ARG A 287 -21.50 -12.65 19.54
CA ARG A 287 -21.85 -13.47 18.37
C ARG A 287 -20.62 -14.07 17.69
N ALA A 288 -19.52 -13.34 17.63
CA ALA A 288 -18.25 -13.86 17.13
C ALA A 288 -17.78 -15.09 17.94
N ILE A 289 -17.87 -15.03 19.28
CA ILE A 289 -17.50 -16.14 20.17
C ILE A 289 -18.43 -17.34 19.95
N GLU A 290 -19.74 -17.14 19.86
CA GLU A 290 -20.72 -18.19 19.60
C GLU A 290 -20.40 -18.97 18.30
N VAL A 291 -20.08 -18.25 17.21
CA VAL A 291 -19.71 -18.85 15.93
C VAL A 291 -18.46 -19.71 16.07
N LEU A 292 -17.42 -19.22 16.74
CA LEU A 292 -16.16 -19.94 16.91
C LEU A 292 -16.34 -21.19 17.78
N GLN A 293 -17.12 -21.11 18.86
CA GLN A 293 -17.40 -22.22 19.75
C GLN A 293 -18.19 -23.32 19.03
N ALA A 294 -19.28 -22.96 18.33
CA ALA A 294 -20.07 -23.92 17.55
C ALA A 294 -19.23 -24.59 16.46
N SER A 295 -18.35 -23.84 15.77
CA SER A 295 -17.43 -24.41 14.77
C SER A 295 -16.43 -25.37 15.42
N SER A 296 -15.94 -25.08 16.63
CA SER A 296 -14.97 -25.93 17.32
C SER A 296 -15.54 -27.28 17.76
N GLU A 297 -16.85 -27.35 18.07
CA GLU A 297 -17.53 -28.60 18.41
C GLU A 297 -17.67 -29.55 17.22
N ALA A 298 -17.67 -29.01 15.99
CA ALA A 298 -17.79 -29.76 14.75
C ALA A 298 -16.45 -30.30 14.19
N VAL A 299 -15.32 -30.00 14.86
CA VAL A 299 -13.97 -30.32 14.41
C VAL A 299 -13.28 -31.28 15.39
N GLU A 300 -12.42 -32.15 14.89
CA GLU A 300 -11.62 -33.05 15.74
C GLU A 300 -10.75 -32.29 16.73
N LYS A 301 -10.83 -32.66 18.02
CA LYS A 301 -10.18 -31.96 19.15
C LYS A 301 -8.67 -31.88 19.06
N ASP A 302 -8.02 -32.81 18.37
CA ASP A 302 -6.56 -32.86 18.25
C ASP A 302 -6.05 -32.18 16.96
N SER A 303 -6.92 -31.48 16.22
CA SER A 303 -6.56 -30.84 14.95
C SER A 303 -6.04 -29.41 15.12
N GLU A 304 -5.16 -28.97 14.20
CA GLU A 304 -4.70 -27.55 14.14
C GLU A 304 -5.88 -26.56 14.01
N CYS A 305 -6.98 -26.99 13.39
CA CYS A 305 -8.19 -26.18 13.22
C CYS A 305 -8.94 -25.97 14.54
N TYR A 306 -9.05 -27.02 15.35
CA TYR A 306 -9.67 -26.94 16.67
C TYR A 306 -8.91 -25.96 17.57
N ASP A 307 -7.58 -26.12 17.66
CA ASP A 307 -6.70 -25.24 18.43
C ASP A 307 -6.88 -23.77 18.03
N MET A 308 -7.01 -23.50 16.74
CA MET A 308 -7.16 -22.15 16.21
C MET A 308 -8.50 -21.52 16.59
N LEU A 309 -9.59 -22.25 16.42
CA LEU A 309 -10.94 -21.79 16.78
C LEU A 309 -11.07 -21.51 18.28
N VAL A 310 -10.61 -22.46 19.11
CA VAL A 310 -10.62 -22.31 20.57
C VAL A 310 -9.73 -21.15 20.99
N SER A 311 -8.52 -21.05 20.45
CA SER A 311 -7.60 -19.95 20.76
C SER A 311 -8.18 -18.59 20.40
N TYR A 312 -8.88 -18.48 19.27
CA TYR A 312 -9.49 -17.22 18.86
C TYR A 312 -10.71 -16.87 19.75
N ALA A 313 -11.60 -17.81 20.02
CA ALA A 313 -12.75 -17.61 20.91
C ALA A 313 -12.31 -17.19 22.32
N ASP A 314 -11.31 -17.87 22.86
CA ASP A 314 -10.68 -17.58 24.15
C ASP A 314 -9.98 -16.20 24.15
N GLY A 315 -9.31 -15.86 23.05
CA GLY A 315 -8.71 -14.53 22.84
C GLY A 315 -9.73 -13.40 22.87
N LEU A 316 -10.90 -13.59 22.26
CA LEU A 316 -12.01 -12.63 22.30
C LEU A 316 -12.66 -12.56 23.69
N THR A 317 -12.88 -13.71 24.33
CA THR A 317 -13.50 -13.80 25.67
C THR A 317 -12.69 -13.02 26.73
N PHE A 318 -11.37 -13.12 26.68
CA PHE A 318 -10.47 -12.48 27.66
C PHE A 318 -9.72 -11.26 27.11
N LEU A 319 -10.23 -10.67 26.01
CA LEU A 319 -9.56 -9.62 25.25
C LEU A 319 -9.09 -8.46 26.14
N GLU A 320 -9.98 -7.89 26.94
CA GLU A 320 -9.70 -6.72 27.78
C GLU A 320 -8.60 -7.00 28.81
N ASN A 321 -8.69 -8.14 29.49
CA ASN A 321 -7.71 -8.53 30.51
C ASN A 321 -6.33 -8.78 29.88
N ARG A 322 -6.26 -9.52 28.77
CA ARG A 322 -5.00 -9.84 28.09
C ARG A 322 -4.35 -8.59 27.50
N LYS A 323 -5.14 -7.72 26.88
CA LYS A 323 -4.69 -6.42 26.36
C LYS A 323 -4.10 -5.57 27.48
N LYS A 324 -4.78 -5.46 28.62
CA LYS A 324 -4.29 -4.71 29.79
C LYS A 324 -2.93 -5.25 30.27
N LEU A 325 -2.79 -6.56 30.40
CA LEU A 325 -1.52 -7.19 30.80
C LEU A 325 -0.40 -6.90 29.81
N LEU A 326 -0.64 -7.08 28.50
CA LEU A 326 0.35 -6.84 27.46
C LEU A 326 0.76 -5.36 27.39
N VAL A 327 -0.21 -4.43 27.37
CA VAL A 327 0.05 -2.98 27.33
C VAL A 327 0.84 -2.52 28.55
N THR A 328 0.55 -3.10 29.73
CA THR A 328 1.29 -2.82 30.96
C THR A 328 2.74 -3.29 30.85
N ALA A 329 2.96 -4.55 30.41
CA ALA A 329 4.31 -5.09 30.23
C ALA A 329 5.14 -4.30 29.21
N ILE A 330 4.53 -3.93 28.07
CA ILE A 330 5.15 -3.06 27.07
C ILE A 330 5.52 -1.70 27.69
N GLY A 331 4.61 -1.10 28.47
CA GLY A 331 4.85 0.17 29.14
C GLY A 331 6.05 0.12 30.08
N GLN A 332 6.12 -0.91 30.93
CA GLN A 332 7.25 -1.12 31.83
C GLN A 332 8.57 -1.29 31.07
N ALA A 333 8.57 -2.05 29.97
CA ALA A 333 9.78 -2.22 29.16
C ALA A 333 10.24 -0.91 28.48
N ILE A 334 9.30 -0.07 28.03
CA ILE A 334 9.61 1.24 27.44
C ILE A 334 10.22 2.17 28.48
N GLU A 335 9.64 2.24 29.69
CA GLU A 335 10.18 3.03 30.79
C GLU A 335 11.61 2.59 31.15
N LYS A 336 11.85 1.28 31.18
CA LYS A 336 13.20 0.74 31.42
C LYS A 336 14.17 1.00 30.28
N MET A 337 13.73 0.91 29.03
CA MET A 337 14.55 1.28 27.87
C MET A 337 14.93 2.77 27.87
N GLY A 338 14.08 3.63 28.44
CA GLY A 338 14.37 5.04 28.65
C GLY A 338 15.33 5.34 29.80
N SER A 339 15.68 4.35 30.63
CA SER A 339 16.64 4.54 31.73
C SER A 339 18.09 4.59 31.23
N ASP A 340 18.96 5.26 31.99
CA ASP A 340 20.39 5.44 31.67
C ASP A 340 21.16 4.11 31.76
N SER A 341 21.07 3.31 30.70
CA SER A 341 21.96 2.19 30.43
C SER A 341 23.13 2.62 29.56
N ASP A 342 24.34 2.21 29.92
CA ASP A 342 25.56 2.57 29.18
C ASP A 342 25.66 1.85 27.83
N CYS A 343 25.21 0.59 27.79
CA CYS A 343 25.33 -0.27 26.62
C CYS A 343 24.01 -0.93 26.23
N LEU A 344 23.84 -1.16 24.93
CA LEU A 344 22.74 -1.91 24.33
C LEU A 344 23.31 -3.00 23.42
N PHE A 345 22.77 -4.21 23.54
CA PHE A 345 23.04 -5.33 22.64
C PHE A 345 21.71 -5.87 22.09
N ILE A 346 21.64 -6.00 20.76
CA ILE A 346 20.52 -6.63 20.05
C ILE A 346 21.07 -7.72 19.13
N GLN A 347 20.43 -8.90 19.17
CA GLN A 347 20.58 -9.95 18.18
C GLN A 347 19.24 -10.20 17.50
N ALA A 348 19.24 -10.20 16.17
CA ALA A 348 18.11 -10.58 15.34
C ALA A 348 18.49 -11.76 14.44
N ASP A 349 17.62 -12.76 14.33
CA ASP A 349 17.84 -13.97 13.55
C ASP A 349 16.68 -14.21 12.58
N TRP A 350 17.00 -14.69 11.38
CA TRP A 350 16.02 -15.13 10.38
C TRP A 350 16.60 -16.23 9.48
N GLU A 351 15.72 -16.97 8.83
CA GLU A 351 16.10 -17.99 7.85
C GLU A 351 15.85 -17.48 6.43
N SER A 352 16.75 -17.81 5.51
CA SER A 352 16.60 -17.54 4.07
C SER A 352 16.87 -18.80 3.27
N THR A 353 16.26 -18.94 2.09
CA THR A 353 16.49 -20.09 1.20
C THR A 353 17.62 -19.83 0.22
N ALA A 354 18.58 -20.75 0.15
CA ALA A 354 19.59 -20.78 -0.89
C ALA A 354 19.02 -21.25 -2.24
N SER A 355 19.74 -21.00 -3.34
CA SER A 355 19.39 -21.47 -4.69
C SER A 355 19.28 -22.99 -4.83
N ASN A 356 19.79 -23.74 -3.87
CA ASN A 356 19.70 -25.21 -3.78
C ASN A 356 18.70 -25.69 -2.72
N SER A 357 17.73 -24.84 -2.33
CA SER A 357 16.69 -25.15 -1.33
C SER A 357 17.19 -25.43 0.09
N LYS A 358 18.46 -25.16 0.40
CA LYS A 358 19.00 -25.27 1.76
C LYS A 358 18.63 -24.04 2.59
N SER A 359 18.06 -24.23 3.78
CA SER A 359 17.84 -23.14 4.74
C SER A 359 19.18 -22.61 5.22
N LEU A 360 19.33 -21.29 5.19
CA LEU A 360 20.49 -20.53 5.63
C LEU A 360 20.10 -19.67 6.82
N LYS A 361 20.85 -19.81 7.91
CA LYS A 361 20.67 -19.00 9.12
C LYS A 361 21.42 -17.69 8.99
N ASN A 362 20.69 -16.60 9.12
CA ASN A 362 21.24 -15.25 9.16
C ASN A 362 21.05 -14.66 10.55
N SER A 363 22.04 -13.87 10.98
CA SER A 363 22.03 -13.15 12.24
C SER A 363 22.54 -11.73 12.03
N LEU A 364 21.83 -10.75 12.60
CA LEU A 364 22.22 -9.36 12.68
C LEU A 364 22.51 -9.04 14.16
N PHE A 365 23.68 -8.48 14.42
CA PHE A 365 24.07 -8.00 15.75
C PHE A 365 24.19 -6.49 15.72
N LEU A 366 23.68 -5.83 16.76
CA LEU A 366 23.87 -4.41 17.02
C LEU A 366 24.42 -4.25 18.44
N GLY A 367 25.57 -3.59 18.55
CA GLY A 367 26.14 -3.15 19.81
C GLY A 367 26.22 -1.64 19.85
N VAL A 368 25.80 -1.04 20.97
CA VAL A 368 25.95 0.38 21.24
C VAL A 368 26.62 0.55 22.59
N ASP A 369 27.66 1.39 22.64
CA ASP A 369 28.32 1.83 23.86
C ASP A 369 28.25 3.37 23.89
N LYS A 370 27.44 3.90 24.82
CA LYS A 370 27.22 5.34 24.95
C LYS A 370 28.46 6.05 25.47
N SER A 371 29.22 5.41 26.36
CA SER A 371 30.41 5.98 27.01
C SER A 371 31.53 6.21 26.00
N SER A 372 31.79 5.22 25.14
CA SER A 372 32.78 5.36 24.05
C SER A 372 32.20 5.93 22.74
N LYS A 373 30.91 6.31 22.73
CA LYS A 373 30.17 6.77 21.55
C LYS A 373 30.33 5.82 20.35
N LYS A 374 30.35 4.52 20.63
CA LYS A 374 30.64 3.47 19.66
C LYS A 374 29.36 2.75 19.24
N ILE A 375 29.25 2.49 17.94
CA ILE A 375 28.29 1.55 17.37
C ILE A 375 29.02 0.43 16.64
N GLU A 376 28.48 -0.78 16.73
CA GLU A 376 28.94 -1.92 15.96
C GLU A 376 27.75 -2.69 15.38
N ILE A 377 27.78 -2.95 14.07
CA ILE A 377 26.76 -3.71 13.34
C ILE A 377 27.47 -4.88 12.66
N GLN A 378 26.95 -6.10 12.85
CA GLN A 378 27.46 -7.27 12.17
C GLN A 378 26.33 -8.04 11.50
N LEU A 379 26.49 -8.33 10.21
CA LEU A 379 25.68 -9.31 9.51
C LEU A 379 26.47 -10.60 9.37
N ARG A 380 25.86 -11.69 9.82
CA ARG A 380 26.42 -13.03 9.72
C ARG A 380 25.50 -13.97 8.97
N LYS A 381 26.12 -14.83 8.16
CA LYS A 381 25.46 -15.92 7.44
C LYS A 381 26.15 -17.22 7.80
N GLU A 382 25.42 -18.19 8.34
CA GLU A 382 26.00 -19.44 8.84
C GLU A 382 27.20 -19.18 9.79
N LYS A 383 27.04 -18.20 10.69
CA LYS A 383 28.07 -17.70 11.64
C LYS A 383 29.26 -16.96 11.01
N LYS A 384 29.45 -16.99 9.70
CA LYS A 384 30.50 -16.23 9.01
C LYS A 384 30.11 -14.76 8.89
N LEU A 385 31.06 -13.86 9.16
CA LEU A 385 30.88 -12.43 8.96
C LEU A 385 30.76 -12.14 7.45
N VAL A 386 29.68 -11.50 7.04
CA VAL A 386 29.45 -11.06 5.65
C VAL A 386 29.58 -9.54 5.55
N MET A 387 29.17 -8.84 6.61
CA MET A 387 29.37 -7.40 6.74
C MET A 387 29.68 -7.08 8.20
N GLY A 388 30.68 -6.26 8.42
CA GLY A 388 30.97 -5.63 9.71
C GLY A 388 31.07 -4.12 9.54
N TYR A 389 30.45 -3.38 10.44
CA TYR A 389 30.60 -1.94 10.53
C TYR A 389 30.85 -1.55 11.98
N GLN A 390 31.87 -0.75 12.21
CA GLN A 390 32.16 -0.16 13.50
C GLN A 390 32.42 1.33 13.31
N SER A 391 31.88 2.17 14.18
CA SER A 391 32.23 3.60 14.21
C SER A 391 32.24 4.12 15.64
N CYS A 392 33.20 4.98 15.95
CA CYS A 392 33.23 5.80 17.15
C CYS A 392 33.47 7.27 16.76
N ALA A 393 33.74 8.14 17.75
CA ALA A 393 33.93 9.57 17.51
C ALA A 393 35.10 9.89 16.56
N GLU A 394 36.12 9.04 16.52
CA GLU A 394 37.38 9.33 15.83
C GLU A 394 37.68 8.38 14.68
N THR A 395 37.27 7.12 14.78
CA THR A 395 37.63 6.09 13.79
C THR A 395 36.42 5.29 13.35
N SER A 396 36.55 4.64 12.21
CA SER A 396 35.57 3.68 11.74
C SER A 396 36.24 2.50 11.06
N SER A 397 35.51 1.41 10.92
CA SER A 397 35.99 0.22 10.23
C SER A 397 34.86 -0.47 9.47
N LEU A 398 35.21 -1.03 8.32
CA LEU A 398 34.32 -1.79 7.45
C LEU A 398 34.92 -3.16 7.17
N PHE A 399 34.08 -4.19 7.20
CA PHE A 399 34.36 -5.52 6.69
C PHE A 399 33.31 -5.81 5.60
N GLY A 400 33.76 -5.97 4.36
CA GLY A 400 32.88 -6.09 3.20
C GLY A 400 32.68 -7.53 2.72
N PRO A 401 31.62 -7.79 1.94
CA PRO A 401 31.33 -9.13 1.42
C PRO A 401 32.31 -9.60 0.33
N ASP A 402 33.00 -8.66 -0.34
CA ASP A 402 33.86 -8.92 -1.50
C ASP A 402 35.36 -8.98 -1.12
N SER A 403 35.70 -8.78 0.16
CA SER A 403 37.07 -8.69 0.64
C SER A 403 37.20 -9.36 2.00
N GLU A 404 38.15 -10.27 2.18
CA GLU A 404 38.53 -10.80 3.51
C GLU A 404 39.37 -9.79 4.33
N LYS A 405 39.33 -8.51 3.95
CA LYS A 405 40.07 -7.41 4.57
C LYS A 405 39.21 -6.56 5.48
N ILE A 406 39.85 -5.93 6.46
CA ILE A 406 39.27 -4.91 7.32
C ILE A 406 39.78 -3.55 6.86
N PHE A 407 38.89 -2.69 6.39
CA PHE A 407 39.22 -1.30 6.09
C PHE A 407 39.07 -0.48 7.38
N ARG A 408 40.13 0.21 7.79
CA ARG A 408 40.12 1.08 8.97
C ARG A 408 40.36 2.52 8.52
N PHE A 409 39.50 3.42 8.97
CA PHE A 409 39.53 4.84 8.62
C PHE A 409 39.88 5.70 9.82
N GLN A 410 40.63 6.77 9.59
CA GLN A 410 41.01 7.76 10.62
C GLN A 410 39.92 8.82 10.89
N THR A 411 38.74 8.64 10.30
CA THR A 411 37.57 9.48 10.56
C THR A 411 36.39 8.65 11.05
N SER A 412 35.49 9.29 11.78
CA SER A 412 34.19 8.71 12.14
C SER A 412 33.37 8.33 10.92
N GLY A 413 32.67 7.20 11.01
CA GLY A 413 31.70 6.76 10.01
C GLY A 413 30.34 7.44 10.17
N LYS A 414 29.37 7.05 9.33
CA LYS A 414 28.00 7.56 9.44
C LYS A 414 27.15 6.75 10.43
N PHE A 415 26.38 7.42 11.27
CA PHE A 415 25.53 6.75 12.25
C PHE A 415 24.12 6.54 11.69
N PRO A 416 23.51 5.35 11.85
CA PRO A 416 22.14 5.12 11.42
C PRO A 416 21.18 6.00 12.22
N VAL A 417 20.26 6.69 11.57
CA VAL A 417 19.27 7.60 12.19
C VAL A 417 17.88 7.11 11.79
N PRO A 418 17.32 6.11 12.50
CA PRO A 418 16.02 5.55 12.18
C PRO A 418 14.92 6.53 12.57
N ARG A 419 14.05 6.88 11.62
CA ARG A 419 12.84 7.67 11.83
C ARG A 419 11.62 6.79 11.70
N VAL A 420 10.83 6.73 12.77
CA VAL A 420 9.55 6.02 12.80
C VAL A 420 8.44 7.02 13.07
N SER A 421 7.44 7.05 12.20
CA SER A 421 6.23 7.84 12.42
C SER A 421 5.02 6.90 12.54
N ILE A 422 4.26 7.08 13.61
CA ILE A 422 2.95 6.45 13.80
C ILE A 422 1.93 7.58 13.79
N ASN A 423 1.13 7.64 12.72
CA ASN A 423 0.11 8.67 12.54
C ASN A 423 -1.26 8.02 12.53
N ARG A 424 -2.20 8.60 13.29
CA ARG A 424 -3.61 8.23 13.26
C ARG A 424 -4.35 9.21 12.37
N ASP A 425 -5.11 8.69 11.42
CA ASP A 425 -6.01 9.47 10.59
C ASP A 425 -7.20 9.95 11.43
N ASN A 426 -7.47 11.25 11.42
CA ASN A 426 -8.47 11.86 12.29
C ASN A 426 -9.92 11.54 11.87
N LEU A 427 -10.15 11.19 10.60
CA LEU A 427 -11.49 10.92 10.06
C LEU A 427 -11.86 9.45 10.23
N THR A 428 -10.94 8.56 9.91
CA THR A 428 -11.15 7.11 9.89
C THR A 428 -10.66 6.42 11.16
N GLY A 429 -9.84 7.10 11.97
CA GLY A 429 -9.16 6.51 13.12
C GLY A 429 -8.05 5.53 12.75
N ALA A 430 -7.76 5.34 11.46
CA ALA A 430 -6.81 4.37 10.96
C ALA A 430 -5.36 4.76 11.26
N PHE A 431 -4.52 3.77 11.52
CA PHE A 431 -3.10 3.99 11.78
C PHE A 431 -2.27 3.77 10.52
N SER A 432 -1.31 4.67 10.31
CA SER A 432 -0.25 4.57 9.30
C SER A 432 1.10 4.58 9.97
N TYR A 433 1.99 3.71 9.47
CA TYR A 433 3.32 3.50 10.01
C TYR A 433 4.32 3.75 8.89
N ASN A 434 5.28 4.65 9.11
CA ASN A 434 6.39 4.83 8.19
C ASN A 434 7.71 4.62 8.93
N PHE A 435 8.59 3.85 8.31
CA PHE A 435 9.97 3.68 8.74
C PHE A 435 10.88 4.22 7.65
N ASN A 436 11.83 5.07 8.02
CA ASN A 436 12.88 5.56 7.15
C ASN A 436 14.21 5.50 7.89
N LEU A 437 15.24 4.93 7.26
CA LEU A 437 16.59 4.91 7.79
C LEU A 437 17.45 5.94 7.05
N ASN A 438 17.84 7.00 7.77
CA ASN A 438 18.83 7.96 7.29
C ASN A 438 20.19 7.68 7.92
N PHE A 439 21.22 8.40 7.48
CA PHE A 439 22.58 8.31 8.03
C PHE A 439 23.09 9.69 8.43
N GLY A 440 23.27 9.89 9.73
CA GLY A 440 23.76 11.12 10.33
C GLY A 440 25.28 11.12 10.49
N SER A 441 25.84 12.29 10.81
CA SER A 441 27.28 12.47 11.03
C SER A 441 27.71 12.40 12.50
N SER A 442 26.79 12.23 13.43
CA SER A 442 27.11 12.22 14.86
C SER A 442 26.39 11.13 15.65
N PHE A 443 27.06 10.60 16.67
CA PHE A 443 26.50 9.64 17.61
C PHE A 443 25.31 10.22 18.40
N THR A 444 25.35 11.51 18.72
CA THR A 444 24.27 12.21 19.42
C THR A 444 22.98 12.24 18.60
N GLU A 445 23.07 12.41 17.28
CA GLU A 445 21.89 12.36 16.39
C GLU A 445 21.26 10.95 16.39
N PHE A 446 22.08 9.90 16.36
CA PHE A 446 21.62 8.51 16.48
C PHE A 446 20.87 8.27 17.80
N LEU A 447 21.46 8.66 18.94
CA LEU A 447 20.81 8.51 20.24
C LEU A 447 19.49 9.26 20.30
N LYS A 448 19.47 10.53 19.86
CA LYS A 448 18.25 11.34 19.83
C LYS A 448 17.15 10.72 18.97
N SER A 449 17.52 10.13 17.83
CA SER A 449 16.58 9.40 16.97
C SER A 449 15.97 8.21 17.69
N GLY A 450 16.79 7.43 18.41
CA GLY A 450 16.34 6.32 19.23
C GLY A 450 15.39 6.75 20.34
N SER A 451 15.72 7.82 21.08
CA SER A 451 14.85 8.36 22.14
C SER A 451 13.51 8.88 21.60
N SER A 452 13.52 9.55 20.45
CA SER A 452 12.30 10.10 19.84
C SER A 452 11.26 9.02 19.46
N LEU A 453 11.70 7.78 19.21
CA LEU A 453 10.80 6.63 19.01
C LEU A 453 10.01 6.32 20.28
N LEU A 454 10.68 6.34 21.44
CA LEU A 454 10.06 6.08 22.74
C LEU A 454 9.14 7.22 23.15
N GLU A 455 9.40 8.44 22.67
CA GLU A 455 8.56 9.62 22.90
C GLU A 455 7.31 9.69 22.00
N ASN A 456 7.14 8.78 21.03
CA ASN A 456 5.97 8.79 20.16
C ASN A 456 4.67 8.70 21.00
N PRO A 457 3.65 9.54 20.76
CA PRO A 457 2.44 9.57 21.59
C PRO A 457 1.73 8.22 21.73
N TYR A 458 1.78 7.36 20.70
CA TYR A 458 1.14 6.05 20.67
C TYR A 458 2.00 4.91 21.23
N ILE A 459 3.28 5.18 21.53
CA ILE A 459 4.24 4.22 22.11
C ILE A 459 4.60 4.63 23.53
N GLY A 460 5.01 5.88 23.75
CA GLY A 460 5.51 6.39 25.02
C GLY A 460 4.45 6.54 26.10
N THR A 461 3.19 6.82 25.73
CA THR A 461 2.12 7.04 26.71
C THR A 461 1.24 5.81 26.90
N THR A 462 0.79 5.56 28.13
CA THR A 462 -0.16 4.47 28.43
C THR A 462 -1.43 4.62 27.60
N LYS A 463 -2.00 5.83 27.54
CA LYS A 463 -3.24 6.05 26.79
C LYS A 463 -3.05 5.85 25.29
N GLY A 464 -1.93 6.31 24.73
CA GLY A 464 -1.61 6.10 23.32
C GLY A 464 -1.44 4.62 22.97
N ARG A 465 -0.76 3.84 23.82
CA ARG A 465 -0.65 2.38 23.66
C ARG A 465 -2.00 1.70 23.69
N GLU A 466 -2.87 2.08 24.63
CA GLU A 466 -4.25 1.58 24.67
C GLU A 466 -5.01 1.87 23.37
N VAL A 467 -4.94 3.11 22.86
CA VAL A 467 -5.63 3.49 21.62
C VAL A 467 -5.10 2.69 20.43
N LEU A 468 -3.78 2.51 20.33
CA LEU A 468 -3.13 1.73 19.27
C LEU A 468 -3.57 0.25 19.30
N TRP A 469 -3.55 -0.37 20.48
CA TRP A 469 -3.93 -1.77 20.64
C TRP A 469 -5.43 -1.99 20.50
N ASN A 470 -6.27 -1.06 20.96
CA ASN A 470 -7.71 -1.09 20.73
C ASN A 470 -8.02 -1.08 19.24
N TYR A 471 -7.42 -0.16 18.50
CA TYR A 471 -7.60 -0.11 17.05
C TYR A 471 -7.13 -1.42 16.39
N THR A 472 -5.93 -1.89 16.75
CA THR A 472 -5.32 -3.08 16.16
C THR A 472 -6.17 -4.33 16.39
N LEU A 473 -6.62 -4.57 17.62
CA LEU A 473 -7.41 -5.75 17.99
C LEU A 473 -8.87 -5.67 17.52
N ALA A 474 -9.42 -4.46 17.33
CA ALA A 474 -10.79 -4.30 16.82
C ALA A 474 -10.87 -4.38 15.29
N ASN A 475 -9.81 -3.97 14.56
CA ASN A 475 -9.87 -3.78 13.10
C ASN A 475 -9.02 -4.79 12.30
N LYS A 476 -8.31 -5.68 12.98
CA LYS A 476 -7.49 -6.73 12.34
C LYS A 476 -7.82 -8.07 12.97
N LEU A 477 -7.69 -9.13 12.18
CA LEU A 477 -7.87 -10.50 12.65
C LEU A 477 -6.64 -10.94 13.45
N ILE A 478 -6.52 -10.36 14.65
CA ILE A 478 -5.43 -10.52 15.62
C ILE A 478 -6.08 -10.80 16.97
N TRP A 479 -5.56 -11.79 17.69
CA TRP A 479 -6.01 -12.11 19.03
C TRP A 479 -4.83 -12.43 19.96
N LEU A 480 -5.06 -12.21 21.25
CA LEU A 480 -4.07 -12.43 22.29
C LEU A 480 -4.29 -13.81 22.91
N GLU A 481 -3.25 -14.64 22.90
CA GLU A 481 -3.26 -15.93 23.60
C GLU A 481 -3.00 -15.74 25.11
N PRO A 482 -3.25 -16.76 25.95
CA PRO A 482 -2.84 -16.72 27.34
C PRO A 482 -1.33 -16.47 27.48
N ALA A 483 -0.97 -15.57 28.39
CA ALA A 483 0.43 -15.36 28.76
C ALA A 483 1.00 -16.66 29.37
N ARG A 484 2.26 -16.97 29.05
CA ARG A 484 2.92 -18.20 29.51
C ARG A 484 4.16 -17.86 30.30
N SER A 485 4.33 -18.53 31.44
CA SER A 485 5.58 -18.48 32.20
C SER A 485 6.68 -19.17 31.41
N VAL A 486 7.82 -18.50 31.24
CA VAL A 486 9.02 -19.06 30.63
C VAL A 486 10.17 -18.95 31.63
N LYS A 487 11.26 -19.68 31.39
CA LYS A 487 12.44 -19.59 32.26
C LYS A 487 12.93 -18.14 32.32
N GLY A 488 12.84 -17.54 33.49
CA GLY A 488 13.32 -16.17 33.73
C GLY A 488 12.34 -15.06 33.35
N GLY A 489 11.05 -15.35 33.07
CA GLY A 489 10.09 -14.29 32.76
C GLY A 489 8.72 -14.76 32.25
N THR A 490 8.05 -13.88 31.49
CA THR A 490 6.72 -14.10 30.91
C THR A 490 6.73 -13.80 29.42
N THR A 491 6.12 -14.68 28.63
CA THR A 491 5.91 -14.47 27.19
C THR A 491 4.43 -14.24 26.89
N TYR A 492 4.16 -13.30 25.98
CA TYR A 492 2.83 -12.93 25.52
C TYR A 492 2.72 -13.35 24.05
N PRO A 493 2.07 -14.49 23.75
CA PRO A 493 1.85 -14.90 22.37
C PRO A 493 0.70 -14.11 21.74
N ILE A 494 0.91 -13.71 20.49
CA ILE A 494 -0.04 -12.93 19.68
C ILE A 494 -0.25 -13.72 18.39
N SER A 495 -1.50 -14.09 18.12
CA SER A 495 -1.86 -14.81 16.92
C SER A 495 -2.60 -13.88 15.96
N SER A 496 -2.43 -14.12 14.66
CA SER A 496 -3.07 -13.32 13.63
C SER A 496 -3.31 -14.15 12.37
N LEU A 497 -4.35 -13.82 11.63
CA LEU A 497 -4.59 -14.40 10.31
C LEU A 497 -4.43 -13.31 9.25
N SER A 498 -3.69 -13.63 8.20
CA SER A 498 -3.53 -12.74 7.04
C SER A 498 -4.51 -13.13 5.95
N LYS A 499 -4.85 -12.15 5.10
CA LYS A 499 -5.66 -12.33 3.92
C LYS A 499 -5.20 -13.54 3.09
N GLY A 500 -6.12 -14.46 2.79
CA GLY A 500 -5.84 -15.65 1.98
C GLY A 500 -4.99 -16.73 2.64
N THR A 501 -4.66 -16.61 3.94
CA THR A 501 -3.93 -17.65 4.69
C THR A 501 -4.88 -18.52 5.50
N SER A 502 -4.59 -19.81 5.59
CA SER A 502 -5.32 -20.77 6.43
C SER A 502 -4.62 -21.08 7.75
N LYS A 503 -3.35 -20.67 7.90
CA LYS A 503 -2.56 -20.89 9.11
C LYS A 503 -2.28 -19.55 9.81
N PRO A 504 -2.40 -19.49 11.15
CA PRO A 504 -2.16 -18.27 11.88
C PRO A 504 -0.67 -17.95 11.92
N ASN A 505 -0.35 -16.69 11.69
CA ASN A 505 0.96 -16.12 12.00
C ASN A 505 1.05 -15.92 13.51
N ARG A 506 2.07 -16.54 14.12
CA ARG A 506 2.34 -16.42 15.56
C ARG A 506 3.51 -15.49 15.81
N ALA A 507 3.24 -14.45 16.59
CA ALA A 507 4.22 -13.57 17.18
C ALA A 507 4.29 -13.80 18.69
N ASN A 508 5.39 -13.40 19.30
CA ASN A 508 5.48 -13.34 20.76
C ASN A 508 6.38 -12.19 21.20
N VAL A 509 6.12 -11.71 22.41
CA VAL A 509 6.96 -10.72 23.08
C VAL A 509 7.25 -11.25 24.48
N THR A 510 8.53 -11.32 24.84
CA THR A 510 8.97 -11.92 26.11
C THR A 510 9.66 -10.88 26.97
N PHE A 511 9.28 -10.86 28.24
CA PHE A 511 9.82 -9.98 29.26
C PHE A 511 10.46 -10.82 30.36
N ASP A 512 11.56 -10.33 30.94
CA ASP A 512 12.16 -10.98 32.11
C ASP A 512 11.36 -10.70 33.40
N LEU A 513 11.79 -11.30 34.52
CA LEU A 513 11.17 -11.07 35.84
C LEU A 513 11.21 -9.60 36.30
N GLN A 514 12.13 -8.82 35.76
CA GLN A 514 12.24 -7.40 36.02
C GLN A 514 11.32 -6.59 35.10
N GLY A 515 10.75 -7.16 34.04
CA GLY A 515 9.93 -6.44 33.05
C GLY A 515 10.74 -5.79 31.92
N ASN A 516 12.00 -6.17 31.72
CA ASN A 516 12.74 -5.77 30.52
C ASN A 516 12.27 -6.58 29.32
N LEU A 517 12.16 -5.95 28.15
CA LEU A 517 11.98 -6.67 26.90
C LEU A 517 13.27 -7.43 26.56
N VAL A 518 13.19 -8.76 26.48
CA VAL A 518 14.38 -9.62 26.25
C VAL A 518 14.36 -10.34 24.91
N SER A 519 13.18 -10.61 24.35
CA SER A 519 13.04 -11.17 23.01
C SER A 519 11.69 -10.84 22.40
N ALA A 520 11.63 -10.85 21.07
CA ALA A 520 10.39 -10.72 20.32
C ALA A 520 10.48 -11.50 19.01
N LYS A 521 9.38 -12.15 18.61
CA LYS A 521 9.28 -12.88 17.35
C LYS A 521 8.13 -12.31 16.53
N PHE A 522 8.41 -11.99 15.27
CA PHE A 522 7.42 -11.50 14.30
C PHE A 522 7.62 -12.23 12.96
N GLY A 523 6.76 -13.21 12.69
CA GLY A 523 6.86 -14.02 11.47
C GLY A 523 8.19 -14.78 11.40
N ALA A 524 8.97 -14.54 10.33
CA ALA A 524 10.26 -15.16 10.09
C ALA A 524 11.43 -14.52 10.87
N VAL A 525 11.23 -13.32 11.44
CA VAL A 525 12.28 -12.58 12.16
C VAL A 525 12.11 -12.76 13.66
N THR A 526 13.21 -13.06 14.34
CA THR A 526 13.26 -13.18 15.80
C THR A 526 14.34 -12.25 16.35
N LEU A 527 13.95 -11.26 17.16
CA LEU A 527 14.86 -10.57 18.07
C LEU A 527 15.14 -11.53 19.23
N SER A 528 16.21 -12.33 19.10
CA SER A 528 16.51 -13.43 20.02
C SER A 528 17.13 -12.96 21.33
N SER A 529 17.78 -11.79 21.32
CA SER A 529 18.28 -11.17 22.54
C SER A 529 18.23 -9.64 22.44
N ILE A 530 17.66 -9.02 23.46
CA ILE A 530 17.72 -7.58 23.72
C ILE A 530 18.25 -7.43 25.13
N ARG A 531 19.38 -6.72 25.30
CA ARG A 531 20.02 -6.52 26.60
C ARG A 531 20.50 -5.10 26.75
N MET A 532 20.34 -4.57 27.95
CA MET A 532 20.87 -3.29 28.36
C MET A 532 21.65 -3.47 29.67
N GLY A 533 22.72 -2.71 29.84
CA GLY A 533 23.57 -2.82 31.02
C GLY A 533 24.92 -2.15 30.81
N ASP A 534 25.92 -2.63 31.54
CA ASP A 534 27.31 -2.18 31.40
C ASP A 534 28.00 -2.81 30.17
N VAL A 535 29.25 -2.40 29.93
CA VAL A 535 30.08 -2.85 28.80
C VAL A 535 30.25 -4.38 28.69
N SER A 536 30.04 -5.14 29.77
CA SER A 536 30.17 -6.59 29.76
C SER A 536 29.17 -7.27 28.83
N ILE A 537 28.00 -6.68 28.58
CA ILE A 537 27.02 -7.26 27.66
C ILE A 537 27.55 -7.30 26.22
N LEU A 538 28.42 -6.37 25.85
CA LEU A 538 28.99 -6.28 24.51
C LEU A 538 30.01 -7.40 24.24
N LYS A 539 30.44 -8.16 25.25
CA LYS A 539 31.20 -9.41 25.06
C LYS A 539 30.44 -10.48 24.28
N GLN A 540 29.13 -10.31 24.12
CA GLN A 540 28.28 -11.19 23.30
C GLN A 540 28.39 -10.91 21.81
N LEU A 541 28.95 -9.75 21.40
CA LEU A 541 29.27 -9.49 20.01
C LEU A 541 30.34 -10.49 19.54
N PRO A 542 30.07 -11.26 18.48
CA PRO A 542 31.07 -12.18 17.95
C PRO A 542 32.28 -11.39 17.42
N LYS A 543 33.50 -11.89 17.63
CA LYS A 543 34.70 -11.22 17.12
C LYS A 543 34.72 -11.19 15.59
N TRP A 544 35.26 -10.10 15.03
CA TRP A 544 35.59 -10.03 13.60
C TRP A 544 36.68 -11.07 13.28
N PRO A 545 36.72 -11.61 12.05
CA PRO A 545 37.80 -12.49 11.64
C PRO A 545 39.15 -11.76 11.68
N GLU A 546 40.22 -12.51 11.91
CA GLU A 546 41.57 -12.00 11.69
C GLU A 546 41.81 -11.87 10.19
N GLY A 547 42.39 -10.76 9.74
CA GLY A 547 42.58 -10.47 8.33
C GLY A 547 43.48 -9.26 8.11
N GLU A 548 43.84 -9.04 6.85
CA GLU A 548 44.64 -7.88 6.45
C GLU A 548 43.88 -6.58 6.76
N ILE A 549 44.57 -5.62 7.38
CA ILE A 549 44.01 -4.30 7.69
C ILE A 549 44.52 -3.30 6.65
N GLU A 550 43.59 -2.73 5.89
CA GLU A 550 43.86 -1.65 4.95
C GLU A 550 43.50 -0.31 5.60
N GLN A 551 44.44 0.64 5.60
CA GLN A 551 44.24 1.96 6.20
C GLN A 551 43.71 2.93 5.14
N GLY A 552 42.64 3.64 5.46
CA GLY A 552 42.14 4.77 4.70
C GLY A 552 42.17 6.06 5.53
N GLU A 553 42.39 7.20 4.88
CA GLU A 553 42.38 8.50 5.56
C GLU A 553 40.97 8.89 5.98
N GLU A 554 40.02 8.88 5.02
CA GLU A 554 38.62 9.25 5.23
C GLU A 554 37.65 8.08 5.04
N PHE A 555 36.51 8.13 5.73
CA PHE A 555 35.47 7.12 5.67
C PHE A 555 34.84 7.00 4.26
N ASP A 556 34.92 5.80 3.70
CA ASP A 556 34.33 5.48 2.39
C ASP A 556 32.81 5.24 2.50
N PHE A 557 32.04 6.32 2.36
CA PHE A 557 30.57 6.25 2.36
C PHE A 557 29.98 5.45 1.18
N PRO A 558 30.46 5.59 -0.08
CA PRO A 558 30.04 4.71 -1.18
C PRO A 558 30.20 3.22 -0.88
N MET A 559 31.33 2.81 -0.31
CA MET A 559 31.57 1.42 0.10
C MET A 559 30.57 0.98 1.17
N PHE A 560 30.35 1.80 2.20
CA PHE A 560 29.34 1.54 3.21
C PHE A 560 27.92 1.38 2.61
N MET A 561 27.52 2.25 1.69
CA MET A 561 26.21 2.17 1.04
C MET A 561 26.06 0.93 0.15
N LYS A 562 27.14 0.50 -0.52
CA LYS A 562 27.16 -0.79 -1.23
C LYS A 562 26.87 -1.94 -0.26
N MET A 563 27.47 -1.93 0.94
CA MET A 563 27.20 -2.95 1.96
C MET A 563 25.75 -2.89 2.50
N VAL A 564 25.21 -1.69 2.75
CA VAL A 564 23.80 -1.51 3.15
C VAL A 564 22.85 -2.07 2.09
N SER A 565 23.16 -1.91 0.80
CA SER A 565 22.35 -2.49 -0.28
C SER A 565 22.32 -4.02 -0.25
N VAL A 566 23.44 -4.67 0.13
CA VAL A 566 23.53 -6.13 0.30
C VAL A 566 22.67 -6.60 1.48
N MET A 567 22.66 -5.86 2.60
CA MET A 567 21.72 -6.12 3.70
C MET A 567 20.27 -6.03 3.23
N GLY A 568 19.92 -4.99 2.48
CA GLY A 568 18.57 -4.81 1.94
C GLY A 568 18.14 -5.96 1.03
N ALA A 569 19.04 -6.45 0.16
CA ALA A 569 18.77 -7.59 -0.71
C ALA A 569 18.59 -8.91 0.05
N LEU A 570 19.29 -9.09 1.17
CA LEU A 570 19.18 -10.27 2.04
C LEU A 570 17.93 -10.26 2.93
N ALA A 571 17.40 -9.07 3.25
CA ALA A 571 16.18 -8.92 4.03
C ALA A 571 14.88 -9.02 3.18
N GLN A 572 14.96 -8.89 1.86
CA GLN A 572 13.83 -9.01 0.94
C GLN A 572 13.56 -10.43 0.44
N LYS A 573 14.45 -11.38 0.75
CA LYS A 573 14.32 -12.81 0.47
C LYS A 573 13.90 -13.54 1.73
#